data_AF-A0A9Y1I3X3-F1
#
_entry.id   AF-A0A9Y1I3X3-F1
#
_cell.length_a   1.000
_cell.length_b   1.000
_cell.length_c   1.000
_cell.angle_alpha   90.00
_cell.angle_beta   90.00
_cell.angle_gamma   90.00
#
_symmetry.space_group_name_H-M   'P 1'
#
loop_
_entity.id
_entity.type
_entity.pdbx_description
1 polymer ?
#
loop_
_entity_poly.entity_id
_entity_poly.type
_entity_poly.pdbx_seq_one_letter_code
_entity_poly.pdbx_strand_id
1 'polypeptide(L)' 'MSILLQILIISLVIISFILLAGIPLIMSSNGNWQKSRQIVYNLSAIWIGIVLMSGFVSNFT' A
#
# COMPACT_ATOMS: atom_id res chain seq x y z
N MET A 1 17.73 3.72 14.21
CA MET A 1 17.03 2.49 13.75
C MET A 1 15.93 2.10 14.75
N SER A 2 14.69 2.48 14.46
CA SER A 2 13.55 2.23 15.34
C SER A 2 12.72 1.04 14.88
N ILE A 3 12.23 0.24 15.84
CA ILE A 3 11.28 -0.85 15.59
C ILE A 3 10.02 -0.36 14.87
N LEU A 4 9.58 0.86 15.17
CA LEU A 4 8.42 1.47 14.51
C LEU A 4 8.68 1.63 13.01
N LEU A 5 9.81 2.24 12.65
CA LEU A 5 10.19 2.47 11.26
C LEU A 5 10.36 1.15 10.48
N GLN A 6 10.89 0.10 11.12
CA GLN A 6 10.98 -1.23 10.50
C GLN A 6 9.59 -1.82 10.20
N ILE A 7 8.65 -1.73 11.14
CA ILE A 7 7.27 -2.21 10.93
C ILE A 7 6.57 -1.44 9.81
N LEU A 8 6.75 -0.11 9.75
CA LEU A 8 6.20 0.71 8.67
C LEU A 8 6.73 0.29 7.30
N ILE A 9 8.05 0.09 7.17
CA ILE A 9 8.68 -0.31 5.91
C ILE A 9 8.25 -1.71 5.48
N ILE A 10 8.22 -2.69 6.41
CA ILE A 10 7.75 -4.04 6.09
C ILE A 10 6.29 -4.02 5.62
N SER A 11 5.43 -3.27 6.30
CA SER A 11 4.02 -3.11 5.91
C SER A 11 3.91 -2.46 4.53
N LEU A 12 4.71 -1.42 4.26
CA LEU A 12 4.76 -0.75 2.96
C LEU A 12 5.15 -1.71 1.84
N VAL A 13 6.18 -2.54 2.06
CA VAL A 13 6.64 -3.53 1.07
C VAL A 13 5.54 -4.54 0.78
N ILE A 14 4.89 -5.10 1.80
CA ILE A 14 3.80 -6.08 1.64
C ILE A 14 2.65 -5.48 0.83
N ILE A 15 2.18 -4.28 1.19
CA ILE A 15 1.08 -3.61 0.49
C ILE A 15 1.48 -3.28 -0.95
N SER A 16 2.73 -2.90 -1.19
CA SER A 16 3.25 -2.66 -2.54
C SER A 16 3.16 -3.92 -3.41
N PHE A 17 3.57 -5.09 -2.89
CA PHE A 17 3.46 -6.35 -3.63
C PHE A 17 2.00 -6.73 -3.91
N ILE A 18 1.10 -6.51 -2.95
CA ILE A 18 -0.34 -6.75 -3.14
C ILE A 18 -0.90 -5.86 -4.26
N LEU A 19 -0.57 -4.57 -4.27
CA LEU A 19 -1.02 -3.65 -5.31
C LEU A 19 -0.39 -3.97 -6.67
N LEU A 20 0.91 -4.27 -6.70
CA LEU A 20 1.67 -4.62 -7.91
C LEU A 20 1.06 -5.84 -8.62
N ALA A 21 0.73 -6.90 -7.88
CA ALA A 21 0.12 -8.10 -8.44
C ALA A 21 -1.40 -7.94 -8.64
N GLY A 22 -2.08 -7.32 -7.68
CA GLY A 22 -3.55 -7.23 -7.64
C GLY A 22 -4.13 -6.30 -8.69
N ILE A 23 -3.51 -5.15 -8.97
CA ILE A 23 -4.03 -4.17 -9.95
C ILE A 23 -4.11 -4.78 -11.36
N PRO A 24 -3.04 -5.39 -11.93
CA PRO A 24 -3.13 -6.06 -13.23
C PRO A 24 -4.21 -7.14 -13.30
N LEU A 25 -4.33 -7.98 -12.26
CA LEU A 25 -5.32 -9.06 -12.20
C LEU A 25 -6.77 -8.52 -12.18
N ILE A 26 -6.99 -7.45 -11.42
CA ILE A 26 -8.30 -6.78 -11.33
C ILE A 26 -8.64 -6.12 -12.67
N MET A 27 -7.67 -5.46 -13.30
CA MET A 27 -7.90 -4.74 -14.56
C MET A 27 -8.05 -5.67 -15.76
N SER A 28 -7.41 -6.84 -15.75
CA SER A 28 -7.52 -7.80 -16.84
C SER A 28 -8.84 -8.57 -16.86
N SER A 29 -9.60 -8.56 -15.77
CA SER A 29 -10.83 -9.33 -15.64
C SER A 29 -12.09 -8.48 -15.85
N ASN A 30 -12.89 -8.86 -16.84
CA ASN A 30 -14.12 -8.14 -17.22
C ASN A 30 -15.08 -8.00 -16.03
N GLY A 31 -15.42 -6.76 -15.67
CA GLY A 31 -16.38 -6.44 -14.60
C GLY A 31 -15.83 -6.52 -13.17
N ASN A 32 -14.60 -7.00 -12.95
CA ASN A 32 -14.00 -7.04 -11.61
C ASN A 32 -13.50 -5.66 -11.15
N TRP A 33 -13.17 -4.76 -12.08
CA TRP A 33 -12.85 -3.38 -11.75
C TRP A 33 -13.97 -2.69 -10.97
N GLN A 34 -15.21 -2.69 -11.47
CA GLN A 34 -16.32 -2.04 -10.75
C GLN A 34 -16.50 -2.58 -9.32
N LYS A 35 -16.30 -3.90 -9.12
CA LYS A 35 -16.48 -4.54 -7.80
C LYS A 35 -15.36 -4.21 -6.81
N SER A 36 -14.12 -4.13 -7.29
CA SER A 36 -12.93 -4.03 -6.45
C SER A 36 -12.30 -2.63 -6.41
N ARG A 37 -12.77 -1.69 -7.24
CA ARG A 37 -12.24 -0.32 -7.30
C ARG A 37 -12.16 0.35 -5.93
N GLN A 38 -13.18 0.17 -5.08
CA GLN A 38 -13.17 0.76 -3.74
C GLN A 38 -12.04 0.17 -2.87
N ILE A 39 -11.78 -1.13 -2.98
CA ILE A 39 -10.71 -1.81 -2.26
C ILE A 39 -9.35 -1.28 -2.74
N VAL A 40 -9.17 -1.16 -4.06
CA VAL A 40 -7.94 -0.62 -4.65
C VAL A 40 -7.70 0.82 -4.19
N TYR A 41 -8.72 1.68 -4.17
CA TYR A 41 -8.60 3.06 -3.69
C TYR A 41 -8.29 3.15 -2.20
N ASN A 42 -8.96 2.35 -1.37
CA ASN A 42 -8.70 2.32 0.07
C ASN A 42 -7.27 1.83 0.36
N LEU A 43 -6.82 0.76 -0.29
CA LEU A 43 -5.45 0.26 -0.15
C LEU A 43 -4.41 1.27 -0.65
N SER A 44 -4.69 1.98 -1.74
CA SER A 44 -3.81 3.03 -2.25
C SER A 44 -3.72 4.21 -1.28
N ALA A 45 -4.83 4.61 -0.66
CA ALA A 45 -4.83 5.66 0.36
C ALA A 45 -4.01 5.25 1.60
N ILE A 46 -4.17 4.01 2.07
CA ILE A 46 -3.37 3.45 3.16
C ILE A 46 -1.88 3.41 2.78
N TRP A 47 -1.56 2.98 1.57
CA TRP A 47 -0.19 2.93 1.06
C TRP A 47 0.47 4.32 1.08
N ILE A 48 -0.21 5.34 0.55
CA ILE A 48 0.28 6.74 0.60
C ILE A 48 0.48 7.20 2.05
N GLY A 49 -0.48 6.91 2.93
CA GLY A 49 -0.39 7.25 4.34
C GLY A 49 0.85 6.65 5.01
N ILE A 50 1.15 5.38 4.73
CA ILE A 50 2.33 4.70 5.26
C ILE A 50 3.62 5.29 4.68
N VAL A 51 3.68 5.62 3.39
CA VAL A 51 4.85 6.30 2.78
C VAL A 51 5.15 7.60 3.52
N LEU A 52 4.15 8.48 3.65
CA LEU A 52 4.31 9.79 4.31
C LEU A 52 4.69 9.63 5.78
N MET A 53 4.02 8.72 6.50
CA MET A 53 4.32 8.45 7.89
C MET A 53 5.75 7.90 8.07
N SER A 54 6.20 7.03 7.16
CA SER A 54 7.55 6.46 7.20
C SER A 54 8.63 7.52 7.00
N GLY A 55 8.43 8.44 6.04
CA GLY A 55 9.32 9.58 5.82
C GLY A 55 9.31 10.53 7.01
N PHE A 56 8.14 10.80 7.60
CA PHE A 56 8.04 11.61 8.82
C PHE A 56 8.81 10.98 9.98
N VAL A 57 8.51 9.73 10.34
CA VAL A 57 9.17 9.00 11.44
C VAL A 57 10.68 8.89 11.22
N SER A 58 11.12 8.73 9.97
CA SER A 58 12.55 8.68 9.61
C SER A 58 13.33 9.93 9.99
N ASN A 59 12.69 11.10 10.09
CA ASN A 59 13.38 12.33 10.52
C ASN A 59 13.65 12.37 12.03
N PHE A 60 12.99 11.52 12.82
CA PHE A 60 13.08 11.51 14.29
C PHE A 60 13.87 10.30 14.85
N THR A 61 14.45 9.44 14.00
CA THR A 61 15.08 8.16 14.42
C THR A 61 16.44 7.89 13.80
#